data_AF-A0A8S3DWC9-F1
#
_entry.id   AF-A0A8S3DWC9-F1
#
_cell.length_a   1.000
_cell.length_b   1.000
_cell.length_c   1.000
_cell.angle_alpha   90.00
_cell.angle_beta   90.00
_cell.angle_gamma   90.00
#
_symmetry.space_group_name_H-M   'P 1'
#
loop_
_entity.id
_entity.type
_entity.pdbx_description
1 polymer ?
#
loop_
_entity_poly.entity_id
_entity_poly.type
_entity_poly.pdbx_seq_one_letter_code
_entity_poly.pdbx_strand_id
1 'polypeptide(L)'
;MDQRAIRNQANLQLIDIKLKELKFNEETAFTNVDLTTFTCCLTLNTCRDMMMDSEDDVMGVGLVVERQEHVVDAPTLISVKNVSVTILSRSACDDAIKMKLNIADAARVHGGFVPSKSAAPTTSTTRTRNQADNNQSEFTRGVAAEPINTFLPLYICDAHFERVQIMLEPILGYLFTLDITGYKSDQLLGLFSILGQIMNASPRNGSEREEMILYEFKRLCHAFLPRTLEYLGEENDVLKKFMAGPTGRSKAHIQNLMTLFGYIHALEIETIDESLRYAIVEELYRRHFSYIYHGTSENVISEHVQTLLYGKDDDDDKHENNETKTEVDELCYVKSKNDKTNDGHFAQHARAVLKKNEINHKIPTEKIDIQYEIPERQINTMNNKIRSKMVELLSGFSIKPVQHVLDRLGIRMMDISNEHECILLRSMLVQCLRFYSNESINGAVLNKTFFNVRTDHEHVLTVAHEEFDANRQNLT
;
A
#
# COMPACT_ATOMS: atom_id res chain seq x y z
N MET A 1 5.47 8.42 -23.85
CA MET A 1 6.20 9.56 -23.28
C MET A 1 6.28 10.72 -24.27
N ASP A 2 6.75 10.49 -25.50
CA ASP A 2 6.93 11.53 -26.53
C ASP A 2 5.71 12.42 -26.79
N GLN A 3 4.49 11.86 -26.87
CA GLN A 3 3.29 12.67 -27.04
C GLN A 3 2.95 13.56 -25.83
N ARG A 4 3.31 13.14 -24.60
CA ARG A 4 3.14 13.95 -23.38
C ARG A 4 4.15 15.10 -23.40
N ALA A 5 5.40 14.79 -23.70
CA ALA A 5 6.49 15.76 -23.79
C ALA A 5 6.18 16.88 -24.80
N ILE A 6 5.71 16.52 -26.00
CA ILE A 6 5.33 17.50 -27.04
C ILE A 6 4.20 18.41 -26.56
N ARG A 7 3.16 17.88 -25.88
CA ARG A 7 2.05 18.69 -25.37
C ARG A 7 2.50 19.67 -24.29
N ASN A 8 3.37 19.22 -23.39
CA ASN A 8 3.82 20.00 -22.24
C ASN A 8 4.95 20.98 -22.58
N GLN A 9 5.59 20.87 -23.75
CA GLN A 9 6.62 21.83 -24.18
C GLN A 9 6.06 23.25 -24.33
N ALA A 10 4.84 23.41 -24.86
CA ALA A 10 4.17 24.70 -24.94
C ALA A 10 3.81 25.25 -23.53
N ASN A 11 3.54 24.36 -22.58
CA ASN A 11 3.24 24.75 -21.20
C ASN A 11 4.46 25.33 -20.49
N LEU A 12 5.69 24.93 -20.82
CA LEU A 12 6.90 25.52 -20.25
C LEU A 12 7.00 27.02 -20.58
N GLN A 13 6.65 27.43 -21.81
CA GLN A 13 6.62 28.85 -22.18
C GLN A 13 5.55 29.62 -21.42
N LEU A 14 4.38 29.01 -21.18
CA LEU A 14 3.32 29.60 -20.36
C LEU A 14 3.72 29.71 -18.89
N ILE A 15 4.47 28.75 -18.38
CA ILE A 15 5.05 28.77 -17.03
C ILE A 15 5.99 29.98 -16.90
N ASP A 16 6.90 30.18 -17.84
CA ASP A 16 7.83 31.33 -17.83
C ASP A 16 7.09 32.68 -17.83
N ILE A 17 5.98 32.78 -18.59
CA ILE A 17 5.13 33.99 -18.60
C ILE A 17 4.48 34.19 -17.23
N LYS A 18 3.86 33.15 -16.66
CA LYS A 18 3.20 33.22 -15.35
C LYS A 18 4.16 33.59 -14.23
N LEU A 19 5.39 33.07 -14.26
CA LEU A 19 6.43 33.41 -13.27
C LEU A 19 6.82 34.89 -13.33
N LYS A 20 6.96 35.45 -14.54
CA LYS A 20 7.27 36.88 -14.74
C LYS A 20 6.13 37.81 -14.33
N GLU A 21 4.90 37.35 -14.46
CA GLU A 21 3.71 38.10 -14.04
C GLU A 21 3.47 38.04 -12.53
N LEU A 22 4.07 37.06 -11.84
CA LEU A 22 3.90 36.88 -10.41
C LEU A 22 4.48 38.08 -9.64
N LYS A 23 3.64 38.71 -8.82
CA LYS A 23 4.03 39.82 -7.96
C LYS A 23 3.61 39.53 -6.53
N PHE A 24 4.50 39.77 -5.59
CA PHE A 24 4.20 39.71 -4.16
C PHE A 24 4.75 40.96 -3.47
N ASN A 25 4.18 41.30 -2.32
CA ASN A 25 4.66 42.42 -1.52
C ASN A 25 5.84 41.96 -0.65
N GLU A 26 7.04 42.44 -0.97
CA GLU A 26 8.30 42.07 -0.32
C GLU A 26 8.35 42.39 1.18
N GLU A 27 7.64 43.43 1.62
CA GLU A 27 7.63 43.87 3.02
C GLU A 27 6.80 42.94 3.90
N THR A 28 5.73 42.36 3.34
CA THR A 28 4.74 41.57 4.11
C THR A 28 4.81 40.07 3.84
N ALA A 29 5.38 39.64 2.71
CA ALA A 29 5.38 38.24 2.28
C ALA A 29 6.13 37.28 3.21
N PHE A 30 7.09 37.79 3.98
CA PHE A 30 7.98 36.98 4.82
C PHE A 30 7.91 37.32 6.31
N THR A 31 6.97 38.18 6.74
CA THR A 31 6.91 38.69 8.13
C THR A 31 6.71 37.59 9.17
N ASN A 32 6.03 36.49 8.79
CA ASN A 32 5.73 35.35 9.68
C ASN A 32 6.57 34.11 9.35
N VAL A 33 7.63 34.25 8.56
CA VAL A 33 8.48 33.12 8.14
C VAL A 33 9.77 33.12 8.96
N ASP A 34 10.11 31.99 9.57
CA ASP A 34 11.42 31.79 10.15
C ASP A 34 12.46 31.54 9.05
N LEU A 35 13.07 32.62 8.57
CA LEU A 35 14.08 32.59 7.52
C LEU A 35 15.34 31.81 7.93
N THR A 36 15.61 31.65 9.23
CA THR A 36 16.76 30.87 9.71
C THR A 36 16.54 29.37 9.51
N THR A 37 15.31 28.91 9.75
CA THR A 37 14.91 27.52 9.49
C THR A 37 14.82 27.23 7.99
N PHE A 38 14.27 28.16 7.22
CA PHE A 38 14.11 28.04 5.77
C PHE A 38 15.30 28.65 5.01
N THR A 39 16.46 28.02 5.19
CA THR A 39 17.71 28.34 4.47
C THR A 39 18.18 27.12 3.68
N CYS A 40 18.53 27.31 2.41
CA CYS A 40 19.08 26.25 1.58
C CYS A 40 20.47 25.82 2.08
N CYS A 41 20.67 24.53 2.31
CA CYS A 41 21.93 24.04 2.87
C CYS A 41 23.13 24.13 1.91
N LEU A 42 22.87 24.26 0.60
CA LEU A 42 23.90 24.30 -0.43
C LEU A 42 24.31 25.73 -0.80
N THR A 43 23.35 26.63 -0.96
CA THR A 43 23.61 28.03 -1.34
C THR A 43 23.68 28.98 -0.16
N LEU A 44 23.16 28.56 1.00
CA LEU A 44 22.97 29.39 2.20
C LEU A 44 21.99 30.56 2.01
N ASN A 45 21.28 30.60 0.89
CA ASN A 45 20.23 31.58 0.65
C ASN A 45 19.00 31.25 1.50
N THR A 46 18.45 32.27 2.14
CA THR A 46 17.15 32.15 2.82
C THR A 46 16.03 32.03 1.79
N CYS A 47 14.83 31.62 2.23
CA CYS A 47 13.63 31.63 1.39
C CYS A 47 13.39 33.02 0.77
N ARG A 48 13.67 34.10 1.52
CA ARG A 48 13.56 35.47 1.04
C ARG A 48 14.54 35.75 -0.09
N ASP A 49 15.84 35.52 0.14
CA ASP A 49 16.89 35.82 -0.84
C ASP A 49 16.62 35.05 -2.16
N MET A 50 16.28 33.77 -2.05
CA MET A 50 15.91 32.93 -3.19
C MET A 50 14.69 33.48 -3.95
N MET A 51 13.65 33.92 -3.25
CA MET A 51 12.45 34.48 -3.88
C MET A 51 12.71 35.83 -4.57
N MET A 52 13.67 36.60 -4.06
CA MET A 52 14.06 37.91 -4.59
C MET A 52 15.04 37.82 -5.76
N ASP A 53 16.00 36.90 -5.69
CA ASP A 53 17.10 36.80 -6.65
C ASP A 53 16.77 35.93 -7.87
N SER A 54 15.69 35.14 -7.80
CA SER A 54 15.23 34.29 -8.90
C SER A 54 13.72 34.39 -9.10
N GLU A 55 13.28 34.32 -10.36
CA GLU A 55 11.87 34.26 -10.76
C GLU A 55 11.26 32.86 -10.57
N ASP A 56 12.06 31.80 -10.65
CA ASP A 56 11.61 30.42 -10.85
C ASP A 56 12.07 29.43 -9.77
N ASP A 57 12.91 29.89 -8.85
CA ASP A 57 13.44 29.06 -7.76
C ASP A 57 12.45 28.91 -6.61
N VAL A 58 12.41 27.71 -6.04
CA VAL A 58 11.52 27.34 -4.94
C VAL A 58 12.27 26.50 -3.92
N MET A 59 11.91 26.69 -2.65
CA MET A 59 12.49 25.94 -1.55
C MET A 59 11.67 24.69 -1.22
N GLY A 60 12.36 23.63 -0.82
CA GLY A 60 11.76 22.34 -0.59
C GLY A 60 12.68 21.40 0.19
N VAL A 61 12.34 20.11 0.14
CA VAL A 61 13.02 19.05 0.86
C VAL A 61 13.58 18.00 -0.10
N GLY A 62 14.75 17.47 0.26
CA GLY A 62 15.34 16.32 -0.41
C GLY A 62 14.65 15.00 -0.07
N LEU A 63 14.55 14.10 -1.04
CA LEU A 63 14.04 12.75 -0.83
C LEU A 63 14.97 11.73 -1.48
N VAL A 64 14.93 10.50 -0.97
CA VAL A 64 15.41 9.32 -1.67
C VAL A 64 14.19 8.54 -2.11
N VAL A 65 13.98 8.48 -3.42
CA VAL A 65 12.89 7.70 -4.01
C VAL A 65 13.44 6.58 -4.89
N GLU A 66 12.72 5.48 -4.93
CA GLU A 66 12.90 4.39 -5.88
C GLU A 66 11.71 4.39 -6.83
N ARG A 67 11.99 4.49 -8.13
CA ARG A 67 10.97 4.51 -9.18
C ARG A 67 10.91 3.13 -9.81
N GLN A 68 9.76 2.48 -9.70
CA GLN A 68 9.48 1.29 -10.50
C GLN A 68 8.99 1.72 -11.87
N GLU A 69 9.24 0.94 -12.93
CA GLU A 69 8.86 1.33 -14.30
C GLU A 69 7.39 1.74 -14.44
N HIS A 70 6.49 1.06 -13.72
CA HIS A 70 5.07 1.36 -13.76
C HIS A 70 4.67 2.65 -13.04
N VAL A 71 5.57 3.29 -12.28
CA VAL A 71 5.28 4.57 -11.58
C VAL A 71 4.93 5.69 -12.58
N VAL A 72 5.40 5.59 -13.83
CA VAL A 72 5.06 6.52 -14.92
C VAL A 72 3.55 6.51 -15.24
N ASP A 73 2.88 5.38 -15.04
CA ASP A 73 1.43 5.21 -15.26
C ASP A 73 0.64 5.09 -13.94
N ALA A 74 1.33 4.84 -12.84
CA ALA A 74 0.79 4.67 -11.50
C ALA A 74 1.62 5.45 -10.45
N PRO A 75 1.51 6.80 -10.42
CA PRO A 75 2.35 7.64 -9.55
C PRO A 75 2.25 7.31 -8.05
N THR A 76 1.10 6.78 -7.61
CA THR A 76 0.85 6.36 -6.22
C THR A 76 1.74 5.22 -5.75
N LEU A 77 2.38 4.48 -6.66
CA LEU A 77 3.28 3.36 -6.37
C LEU A 77 4.74 3.77 -6.18
N ILE A 78 5.06 5.07 -6.22
CA ILE A 78 6.40 5.55 -5.88
C ILE A 78 6.80 5.11 -4.47
N SER A 79 8.05 4.67 -4.30
CA SER A 79 8.58 4.26 -2.99
C SER A 79 9.56 5.30 -2.47
N VAL A 80 9.23 5.93 -1.35
CA VAL A 80 10.11 6.81 -0.59
C VAL A 80 10.95 5.93 0.33
N LYS A 81 12.26 5.88 0.11
CA LYS A 81 13.20 5.11 0.94
C LYS A 81 13.67 5.91 2.14
N ASN A 82 13.86 7.21 1.97
CA ASN A 82 14.27 8.11 3.04
C ASN A 82 13.75 9.52 2.78
N VAL A 83 13.44 10.22 3.87
CA VAL A 83 13.05 11.63 3.88
C VAL A 83 14.22 12.41 4.47
N SER A 84 14.75 13.37 3.72
CA SER A 84 15.86 14.19 4.21
C SER A 84 15.32 15.27 5.15
N VAL A 85 16.14 15.67 6.13
CA VAL A 85 15.88 16.89 6.92
C VAL A 85 16.51 18.13 6.28
N THR A 86 17.14 17.96 5.11
CA THR A 86 17.87 18.99 4.38
C THR A 86 16.91 19.82 3.53
N ILE A 87 16.97 21.13 3.73
CA ILE A 87 16.20 22.11 2.97
C ILE A 87 17.05 22.55 1.78
N LEU A 88 16.49 22.46 0.59
CA LEU A 88 17.18 22.76 -0.66
C LEU A 88 16.38 23.81 -1.44
N SER A 89 17.08 24.63 -2.24
CA SER A 89 16.44 25.33 -3.35
C SER A 89 16.48 24.45 -4.59
N ARG A 90 15.51 24.63 -5.48
CA ARG A 90 15.45 23.90 -6.74
C ARG A 90 16.69 24.18 -7.59
N SER A 91 17.11 25.44 -7.70
CA SER A 91 18.29 25.84 -8.48
C SER A 91 19.55 25.10 -8.02
N ALA A 92 19.73 24.95 -6.70
CA ALA A 92 20.84 24.22 -6.12
C ALA A 92 20.78 22.71 -6.43
N CYS A 93 19.58 22.13 -6.46
CA CYS A 93 19.39 20.75 -6.92
C CYS A 93 19.76 20.60 -8.40
N ASP A 94 19.32 21.53 -9.26
CA ASP A 94 19.62 21.49 -10.69
C ASP A 94 21.13 21.58 -10.94
N ASP A 95 21.85 22.44 -10.21
CA ASP A 95 23.30 22.57 -10.32
C ASP A 95 24.03 21.34 -9.77
N ALA A 96 23.56 20.77 -8.65
CA ALA A 96 24.10 19.51 -8.13
C ALA A 96 23.89 18.35 -9.11
N ILE A 97 22.73 18.28 -9.75
CA ILE A 97 22.43 17.31 -10.82
C ILE A 97 23.39 17.49 -12.00
N LYS A 98 23.52 18.71 -12.54
CA LYS A 98 24.43 19.00 -13.67
C LYS A 98 25.87 18.60 -13.33
N MET A 99 26.34 18.98 -12.15
CA MET A 99 27.69 18.64 -11.69
C MET A 99 27.87 17.11 -11.59
N LYS A 100 26.91 16.40 -11.00
CA LYS A 100 26.99 14.95 -10.82
C LYS A 100 26.95 14.20 -12.14
N LEU A 101 26.12 14.64 -13.10
CA LEU A 101 26.04 14.07 -14.44
C LEU A 101 27.35 14.18 -15.23
N ASN A 102 28.18 15.19 -14.93
CA ASN A 102 29.51 15.31 -15.53
C ASN A 102 30.52 14.27 -15.00
N ILE A 103 30.22 13.61 -13.89
CA ILE A 103 31.15 12.72 -13.17
C ILE A 103 30.61 11.28 -13.09
N ALA A 104 29.30 11.09 -13.21
CA ALA A 104 28.62 9.80 -13.07
C ALA A 104 27.46 9.66 -14.06
N ASP A 105 27.16 8.43 -14.45
CA ASP A 105 26.02 8.12 -15.32
C ASP A 105 24.69 8.55 -14.70
N ALA A 106 23.73 8.92 -15.54
CA ALA A 106 22.39 9.38 -15.13
C ALA A 106 21.68 8.42 -14.15
N ALA A 107 21.87 7.10 -14.31
CA ALA A 107 21.31 6.11 -13.39
C ALA A 107 21.85 6.27 -11.95
N ARG A 108 23.13 6.64 -11.79
CA ARG A 108 23.76 6.87 -10.47
C ARG A 108 23.37 8.22 -9.86
N VAL A 109 22.87 9.15 -10.66
CA VAL A 109 22.39 10.46 -10.18
C VAL A 109 20.93 10.38 -9.76
N HIS A 110 20.08 9.83 -10.62
CA HIS A 110 18.62 9.88 -10.47
C HIS A 110 18.02 8.59 -9.90
N GLY A 111 18.73 7.46 -9.99
CA GLY A 111 18.24 6.13 -9.61
C GLY A 111 17.62 5.34 -10.76
N GLY A 112 17.26 6.01 -11.86
CA GLY A 112 16.62 5.39 -13.02
C GLY A 112 15.28 4.73 -12.65
N PHE A 113 14.88 3.73 -13.45
CA PHE A 113 13.73 2.87 -13.19
C PHE A 113 14.19 1.46 -12.84
N VAL A 114 13.63 0.89 -11.78
CA VAL A 114 13.90 -0.49 -11.36
C VAL A 114 12.83 -1.41 -11.96
N PRO A 115 13.21 -2.56 -12.54
CA PRO A 115 12.24 -3.53 -13.07
C PRO A 115 11.25 -4.00 -12.01
N SER A 116 9.97 -4.06 -12.37
CA SER A 116 8.86 -4.39 -11.46
C SER A 116 8.88 -5.82 -10.88
N LYS A 117 9.83 -6.68 -11.28
CA LYS A 117 10.01 -8.04 -10.73
C LYS A 117 10.58 -8.04 -9.32
N SER A 118 11.11 -6.91 -8.87
CA SER A 118 11.35 -6.67 -7.45
C SER A 118 9.99 -6.42 -6.80
N ALA A 119 9.56 -7.32 -5.92
CA ALA A 119 8.23 -7.35 -5.29
C ALA A 119 7.61 -5.97 -4.99
N ALA A 120 6.28 -5.92 -5.06
CA ALA A 120 5.45 -4.78 -4.64
C ALA A 120 6.03 -4.09 -3.39
N PRO A 121 5.90 -2.76 -3.26
CA PRO A 121 6.37 -2.02 -2.09
C PRO A 121 5.54 -2.44 -0.86
N THR A 122 5.86 -3.60 -0.30
CA THR A 122 5.55 -3.97 1.06
C THR A 122 6.69 -3.42 1.88
N THR A 123 6.40 -2.46 2.75
CA THR A 123 6.43 -2.61 4.21
C THR A 123 7.47 -3.51 4.91
N SER A 124 8.24 -4.35 4.23
CA SER A 124 9.32 -5.15 4.78
C SER A 124 10.63 -4.38 4.70
N THR A 125 11.08 -3.85 5.84
CA THR A 125 12.44 -3.31 6.05
C THR A 125 13.51 -4.41 6.16
N THR A 126 13.18 -5.67 5.88
CA THR A 126 14.11 -6.80 6.04
C THR A 126 14.70 -7.22 4.68
N ARG A 127 15.42 -6.31 4.02
CA ARG A 127 16.45 -6.73 3.06
C ARG A 127 17.72 -7.07 3.85
N THR A 128 18.14 -8.31 3.72
CA THR A 128 19.41 -8.85 4.21
C THR A 128 20.57 -7.91 3.88
N ARG A 129 21.23 -7.43 4.93
CA ARG A 129 22.31 -6.43 4.96
C ARG A 129 23.62 -6.81 4.24
N ASN A 130 23.65 -7.92 3.50
CA ASN A 130 24.89 -8.57 3.09
C ASN A 130 25.24 -8.45 1.59
N GLN A 131 24.58 -7.56 0.85
CA GLN A 131 25.06 -7.11 -0.45
C GLN A 131 24.99 -5.58 -0.53
N ALA A 132 25.87 -4.95 0.24
CA ALA A 132 26.22 -3.55 0.11
C ALA A 132 27.05 -3.36 -1.18
N ASP A 133 26.38 -3.18 -2.31
CA ASP A 133 27.01 -2.49 -3.42
C ASP A 133 26.72 -1.00 -3.30
N ASN A 134 27.83 -0.25 -3.19
CA ASN A 134 28.02 1.18 -2.97
C ASN A 134 27.38 2.13 -4.00
N ASN A 135 26.22 1.80 -4.58
CA ASN A 135 25.60 2.58 -5.66
C ASN A 135 24.16 2.98 -5.32
N GLN A 136 23.97 3.59 -4.15
CA GLN A 136 22.75 4.35 -3.92
C GLN A 136 22.80 5.61 -4.80
N SER A 137 21.74 5.83 -5.60
CA SER A 137 21.70 6.99 -6.48
C SER A 137 21.56 8.27 -5.68
N GLU A 138 22.37 9.27 -6.00
CA GLU A 138 22.32 10.58 -5.35
C GLU A 138 22.89 11.67 -6.27
N PHE A 139 22.22 12.82 -6.34
CA PHE A 139 22.81 14.03 -6.91
C PHE A 139 23.54 14.85 -5.84
N THR A 140 23.11 14.77 -4.59
CA THR A 140 23.77 15.43 -3.45
C THR A 140 23.56 14.64 -2.16
N ARG A 141 24.25 15.05 -1.10
CA ARG A 141 24.02 14.56 0.26
C ARG A 141 23.50 15.69 1.14
N GLY A 142 22.59 15.32 2.03
CA GLY A 142 22.04 16.22 3.02
C GLY A 142 23.00 16.51 4.17
N VAL A 143 22.54 17.36 5.10
CA VAL A 143 23.29 17.79 6.28
C VAL A 143 23.64 16.62 7.20
N ALA A 144 22.81 15.57 7.25
CA ALA A 144 23.07 14.35 7.99
C ALA A 144 23.78 13.27 7.14
N ALA A 145 24.40 13.67 6.03
CA ALA A 145 25.05 12.81 5.03
C ALA A 145 24.10 11.79 4.36
N GLU A 146 22.79 12.01 4.46
CA GLU A 146 21.78 11.21 3.79
C GLU A 146 21.84 11.43 2.27
N PRO A 147 21.70 10.38 1.45
CA PRO A 147 21.63 10.53 0.00
C PRO A 147 20.37 11.31 -0.38
N ILE A 148 20.43 12.08 -1.46
CA ILE A 148 19.27 12.79 -2.03
C ILE A 148 19.30 12.60 -3.55
N ASN A 149 18.21 12.06 -4.09
CA ASN A 149 18.05 11.84 -5.55
C ASN A 149 16.81 12.53 -6.13
N THR A 150 16.06 13.22 -5.27
CA THR A 150 14.77 13.84 -5.60
C THR A 150 14.55 15.08 -4.74
N PHE A 151 13.75 16.01 -5.26
CA PHE A 151 13.35 17.25 -4.61
C PHE A 151 11.82 17.38 -4.66
N LEU A 152 11.22 17.87 -3.56
CA LEU A 152 9.82 18.32 -3.54
C LEU A 152 9.70 19.66 -2.82
N PRO A 153 8.88 20.59 -3.33
CA PRO A 153 8.65 21.88 -2.66
C PRO A 153 7.91 21.68 -1.35
N LEU A 154 7.98 22.68 -0.48
CA LEU A 154 7.18 22.81 0.74
C LEU A 154 6.21 23.99 0.59
N TYR A 155 5.21 24.11 1.47
CA TYR A 155 4.44 25.34 1.61
C TYR A 155 5.08 26.19 2.69
N ILE A 156 5.87 27.22 2.37
CA ILE A 156 6.51 28.06 3.41
C ILE A 156 5.62 29.25 3.77
N CYS A 157 5.22 30.02 2.76
CA CYS A 157 4.30 31.14 2.86
C CYS A 157 3.50 31.29 1.57
N ASP A 158 2.49 32.15 1.56
CA ASP A 158 1.59 32.31 0.41
C ASP A 158 2.35 32.79 -0.84
N ALA A 159 3.28 33.73 -0.70
CA ALA A 159 4.09 34.20 -1.81
C ALA A 159 4.98 33.10 -2.42
N HIS A 160 5.57 32.24 -1.57
CA HIS A 160 6.34 31.08 -2.02
C HIS A 160 5.42 30.04 -2.68
N PHE A 161 4.23 29.82 -2.11
CA PHE A 161 3.27 28.85 -2.62
C PHE A 161 2.75 29.21 -4.02
N GLU A 162 2.46 30.48 -4.31
CA GLU A 162 2.04 30.91 -5.65
C GLU A 162 3.07 30.53 -6.72
N ARG A 163 4.37 30.67 -6.41
CA ARG A 163 5.45 30.21 -7.30
C ARG A 163 5.49 28.69 -7.39
N VAL A 164 5.31 27.99 -6.27
CA VAL A 164 5.24 26.52 -6.24
C VAL A 164 4.08 26.00 -7.08
N GLN A 165 2.91 26.64 -7.09
CA GLN A 165 1.77 26.26 -7.91
C GLN A 165 2.10 26.26 -9.41
N ILE A 166 2.89 27.25 -9.85
CA ILE A 166 3.34 27.35 -11.23
C ILE A 166 4.40 26.28 -11.55
N MET A 167 5.34 26.05 -10.62
CA MET A 167 6.47 25.12 -10.81
C MET A 167 6.17 23.66 -10.50
N LEU A 168 5.01 23.34 -9.92
CA LEU A 168 4.73 21.98 -9.48
C LEU A 168 4.70 20.98 -10.64
N GLU A 169 4.08 21.34 -11.76
CA GLU A 169 3.95 20.43 -12.91
C GLU A 169 5.31 19.89 -13.40
N PRO A 170 6.30 20.74 -13.75
CA PRO A 170 7.60 20.24 -14.19
C PRO A 170 8.35 19.48 -13.09
N ILE A 171 8.19 19.86 -11.81
CA ILE A 171 8.77 19.12 -10.69
C ILE A 171 8.18 17.71 -10.60
N LEU A 172 6.86 17.56 -10.71
CA LEU A 172 6.20 16.25 -10.67
C LEU A 172 6.50 15.42 -11.92
N GLY A 173 6.54 16.04 -13.10
CA GLY A 173 6.99 15.38 -14.32
C GLY A 173 8.36 14.74 -14.11
N TYR A 174 9.33 15.52 -13.65
CA TYR A 174 10.66 15.01 -13.36
C TYR A 174 10.68 13.96 -12.24
N LEU A 175 9.90 14.16 -11.17
CA LEU A 175 9.78 13.19 -10.08
C LEU A 175 9.33 11.82 -10.57
N PHE A 176 8.29 11.73 -11.39
CA PHE A 176 7.71 10.43 -11.77
C PHE A 176 8.29 9.86 -13.05
N THR A 177 8.80 10.70 -13.96
CA THR A 177 9.23 10.26 -15.29
C THR A 177 10.67 10.59 -15.63
N LEU A 178 11.41 11.27 -14.74
CA LEU A 178 12.75 11.81 -15.00
C LEU A 178 12.80 12.81 -16.18
N ASP A 179 11.65 13.40 -16.52
CA ASP A 179 11.49 14.38 -17.60
C ASP A 179 10.55 15.48 -17.13
N ILE A 180 11.01 16.73 -17.12
CA ILE A 180 10.22 17.91 -16.72
C ILE A 180 8.96 18.10 -17.56
N THR A 181 8.93 17.57 -18.79
CA THR A 181 7.76 17.61 -19.68
C THR A 181 6.85 16.39 -19.53
N GLY A 182 7.19 15.45 -18.63
CA GLY A 182 6.44 14.22 -18.41
C GLY A 182 5.22 14.35 -17.48
N TYR A 183 4.81 15.58 -17.14
CA TYR A 183 3.70 15.82 -16.23
C TYR A 183 2.37 15.23 -16.72
N LYS A 184 1.59 14.68 -15.78
CA LYS A 184 0.20 14.27 -15.97
C LYS A 184 -0.58 14.49 -14.67
N SER A 185 -1.86 14.86 -14.77
CA SER A 185 -2.67 15.25 -13.61
C SER A 185 -2.81 14.17 -12.52
N ASP A 186 -2.74 12.88 -12.86
CA ASP A 186 -2.73 11.78 -11.87
C ASP A 186 -1.51 11.78 -10.96
N GLN A 187 -0.42 12.44 -11.35
CA GLN A 187 0.78 12.59 -10.53
C GLN A 187 0.52 13.40 -9.26
N LEU A 188 -0.54 14.21 -9.22
CA LEU A 188 -1.00 14.86 -7.99
C LEU A 188 -1.36 13.84 -6.90
N LEU A 189 -1.92 12.67 -7.27
CA LEU A 189 -2.19 11.60 -6.31
C LEU A 189 -0.91 11.03 -5.69
N GLY A 190 0.21 11.12 -6.43
CA GLY A 190 1.52 10.74 -5.93
C GLY A 190 1.99 11.59 -4.75
N LEU A 191 1.61 12.88 -4.66
CA LEU A 191 1.92 13.73 -3.52
C LEU A 191 1.34 13.17 -2.22
N PHE A 192 0.07 12.74 -2.23
CA PHE A 192 -0.56 12.14 -1.06
C PHE A 192 0.07 10.79 -0.70
N SER A 193 0.52 10.01 -1.70
CA SER A 193 1.29 8.79 -1.44
C SER A 193 2.61 9.08 -0.73
N ILE A 194 3.30 10.14 -1.14
CA ILE A 194 4.55 10.58 -0.51
C ILE A 194 4.28 11.11 0.90
N LEU A 195 3.21 11.89 1.10
CA LEU A 195 2.80 12.38 2.41
C LEU A 195 2.55 11.24 3.39
N GLY A 196 1.76 10.22 2.99
CA GLY A 196 1.53 9.04 3.82
C GLY A 196 2.82 8.27 4.14
N GLN A 197 3.77 8.22 3.20
CA GLN A 197 5.09 7.61 3.44
C GLN A 197 5.97 8.45 4.39
N ILE A 198 5.94 9.79 4.31
CA ILE A 198 6.63 10.68 5.25
C ILE A 198 6.04 10.51 6.66
N MET A 199 4.72 10.49 6.79
CA MET A 199 4.03 10.23 8.07
C MET A 199 4.45 8.89 8.69
N ASN A 200 4.67 7.88 7.85
CA ASN A 200 5.08 6.57 8.30
C ASN A 200 6.58 6.48 8.62
N ALA A 201 7.41 7.25 7.92
CA ALA A 201 8.85 7.32 8.19
C ALA A 201 9.18 8.14 9.45
N SER A 202 8.36 9.17 9.74
CA SER A 202 8.52 10.02 10.92
C SER A 202 7.65 9.51 12.07
N PRO A 203 8.22 8.90 13.13
CA PRO A 203 7.43 8.48 14.29
C PRO A 203 6.80 9.69 14.98
N ARG A 204 5.67 9.49 15.68
CA ARG A 204 5.05 10.54 16.49
C ARG A 204 6.05 11.00 17.56
N ASN A 205 6.33 12.30 17.62
CA ASN A 205 7.44 12.90 18.39
C ASN A 205 8.82 12.66 17.77
N GLY A 206 8.91 12.75 16.43
CA GLY A 206 10.17 12.77 15.71
C GLY A 206 10.99 14.03 16.02
N SER A 207 12.05 14.26 15.26
CA SER A 207 12.77 15.53 15.37
C SER A 207 11.86 16.70 15.00
N GLU A 208 12.04 17.85 15.66
CA GLU A 208 11.29 19.08 15.36
C GLU A 208 11.35 19.44 13.87
N ARG A 209 12.51 19.18 13.24
CA ARG A 209 12.71 19.43 11.82
C ARG A 209 11.93 18.49 10.91
N GLU A 210 11.80 17.21 11.26
CA GLU A 210 10.95 16.27 10.53
C GLU A 210 9.47 16.63 10.67
N GLU A 211 9.01 17.00 11.87
CA GLU A 211 7.64 17.44 12.10
C GLU A 211 7.32 18.73 11.34
N MET A 212 8.25 19.69 11.31
CA MET A 212 8.13 20.90 10.49
C MET A 212 8.00 20.56 9.00
N ILE A 213 8.87 19.70 8.47
CA ILE A 213 8.80 19.26 7.06
C ILE A 213 7.47 18.57 6.76
N LEU A 214 7.04 17.66 7.65
CA LEU A 214 5.74 16.99 7.51
C LEU A 214 4.59 18.00 7.52
N TYR A 215 4.63 18.99 8.41
CA TYR A 215 3.63 20.04 8.50
C TYR A 215 3.56 20.89 7.23
N GLU A 216 4.69 21.39 6.73
CA GLU A 216 4.69 22.22 5.52
C GLU A 216 4.36 21.42 4.25
N PHE A 217 4.73 20.14 4.20
CA PHE A 217 4.33 19.26 3.10
C PHE A 217 2.84 18.86 3.18
N LYS A 218 2.28 18.70 4.39
CA LYS A 218 0.82 18.54 4.58
C LYS A 218 0.08 19.77 4.07
N ARG A 219 0.52 20.99 4.43
CA ARG A 219 -0.07 22.26 3.95
C ARG A 219 -0.02 22.36 2.43
N LEU A 220 1.09 21.97 1.82
CA LEU A 220 1.21 21.86 0.37
C LEU A 220 0.14 20.93 -0.23
N CYS A 221 0.04 19.70 0.29
CA CYS A 221 -0.94 18.72 -0.19
C CYS A 221 -2.38 19.21 0.00
N HIS A 222 -2.67 19.84 1.13
CA HIS A 222 -3.98 20.45 1.41
C HIS A 222 -4.32 21.52 0.37
N ALA A 223 -3.39 22.42 0.07
CA ALA A 223 -3.61 23.50 -0.89
C ALA A 223 -3.82 22.98 -2.34
N PHE A 224 -3.35 21.77 -2.67
CA PHE A 224 -3.62 21.12 -3.96
C PHE A 224 -4.86 20.22 -3.98
N LEU A 225 -5.56 20.03 -2.86
CA LEU A 225 -6.81 19.25 -2.82
C LEU A 225 -7.84 19.71 -3.85
N PRO A 226 -8.14 21.02 -4.04
CA PRO A 226 -9.14 21.45 -5.02
C PRO A 226 -8.79 20.99 -6.44
N ARG A 227 -7.51 21.11 -6.81
CA ARG A 227 -7.00 20.69 -8.13
C ARG A 227 -7.04 19.15 -8.28
N THR A 228 -6.74 18.41 -7.22
CA THR A 228 -6.87 16.96 -7.21
C THR A 228 -8.33 16.52 -7.35
N LEU A 229 -9.26 17.18 -6.64
CA LEU A 229 -10.69 16.90 -6.73
C LEU A 229 -11.24 17.22 -8.13
N GLU A 230 -10.81 18.32 -8.75
CA GLU A 230 -11.15 18.64 -10.13
C GLU A 230 -10.68 17.56 -11.10
N TYR A 231 -9.45 17.07 -10.94
CA TYR A 231 -8.91 15.99 -11.75
C TYR A 231 -9.68 14.68 -11.58
N LEU A 232 -9.98 14.30 -10.33
CA LEU A 232 -10.73 13.10 -10.03
C LEU A 232 -12.16 13.20 -10.58
N GLY A 233 -12.81 14.36 -10.40
CA GLY A 233 -14.24 14.54 -10.55
C GLY A 233 -14.99 14.19 -9.25
N GLU A 234 -16.17 14.78 -9.05
CA GLU A 234 -16.92 14.70 -7.78
C GLU A 234 -17.25 13.27 -7.33
N GLU A 235 -17.52 12.36 -8.27
CA GLU A 235 -17.83 10.95 -8.03
C GLU A 235 -16.60 10.10 -7.70
N ASN A 236 -15.41 10.65 -7.89
CA ASN A 236 -14.15 9.91 -7.85
C ASN A 236 -13.23 10.32 -6.70
N ASP A 237 -13.74 11.08 -5.73
CA ASP A 237 -13.02 11.37 -4.49
C ASP A 237 -12.52 10.07 -3.83
N VAL A 238 -11.25 10.08 -3.44
CA VAL A 238 -10.54 8.89 -2.95
C VAL A 238 -11.19 8.33 -1.69
N LEU A 239 -11.56 9.21 -0.75
CA LEU A 239 -12.13 8.81 0.53
C LEU A 239 -13.58 8.35 0.35
N LYS A 240 -14.40 9.09 -0.42
CA LYS A 240 -15.78 8.69 -0.75
C LYS A 240 -15.80 7.33 -1.43
N LYS A 241 -14.92 7.08 -2.41
CA LYS A 241 -14.80 5.77 -3.06
C LYS A 241 -14.41 4.67 -2.08
N PHE A 242 -13.42 4.93 -1.22
CA PHE A 242 -13.00 3.97 -0.21
C PHE A 242 -14.14 3.59 0.75
N MET A 243 -14.96 4.59 1.12
CA MET A 243 -16.09 4.42 2.03
C MET A 243 -17.35 3.86 1.37
N ALA A 244 -17.54 4.07 0.07
CA ALA A 244 -18.69 3.58 -0.68
C ALA A 244 -18.82 2.06 -0.64
N GLY A 245 -17.68 1.37 -0.54
CA GLY A 245 -17.68 -0.06 -0.28
C GLY A 245 -16.40 -0.76 -0.74
N PRO A 246 -16.34 -2.09 -0.56
CA PRO A 246 -15.18 -2.93 -0.87
C PRO A 246 -14.61 -2.73 -2.28
N THR A 247 -15.48 -2.49 -3.26
CA THR A 247 -15.11 -2.18 -4.66
C THR A 247 -14.15 -1.02 -4.78
N GLY A 248 -14.42 0.06 -4.05
CA GLY A 248 -13.61 1.28 -4.07
C GLY A 248 -12.32 1.18 -3.25
N ARG A 249 -12.15 0.10 -2.48
CA ARG A 249 -10.92 -0.20 -1.70
C ARG A 249 -9.92 -1.05 -2.49
N SER A 250 -10.34 -1.65 -3.60
CA SER A 250 -9.52 -2.56 -4.40
C SER A 250 -8.27 -1.86 -4.97
N LYS A 251 -7.26 -2.65 -5.35
CA LYS A 251 -6.04 -2.13 -5.98
C LYS A 251 -6.30 -1.42 -7.31
N ALA A 252 -7.47 -1.62 -7.93
CA ALA A 252 -7.83 -0.88 -9.16
C ALA A 252 -8.11 0.60 -8.88
N HIS A 253 -8.65 0.92 -7.70
CA HIS A 253 -9.02 2.29 -7.32
C HIS A 253 -7.97 2.93 -6.41
N ILE A 254 -7.47 2.18 -5.42
CA ILE A 254 -6.45 2.63 -4.48
C ILE A 254 -5.31 1.61 -4.47
N GLN A 255 -4.31 1.84 -5.31
CA GLN A 255 -3.19 0.92 -5.43
C GLN A 255 -2.35 0.86 -4.15
N ASN A 256 -2.19 1.99 -3.45
CA ASN A 256 -1.38 2.13 -2.25
C ASN A 256 -2.18 2.80 -1.12
N LEU A 257 -2.25 2.15 0.05
CA LEU A 257 -2.94 2.73 1.22
C LEU A 257 -2.25 3.99 1.76
N MET A 258 -0.95 4.17 1.52
CA MET A 258 -0.26 5.40 1.87
C MET A 258 -0.88 6.62 1.17
N THR A 259 -1.40 6.44 -0.05
CA THR A 259 -2.15 7.49 -0.75
C THR A 259 -3.41 7.88 0.02
N LEU A 260 -4.18 6.90 0.50
CA LEU A 260 -5.36 7.15 1.32
C LEU A 260 -5.00 7.86 2.62
N PHE A 261 -3.95 7.40 3.32
CA PHE A 261 -3.53 8.00 4.59
C PHE A 261 -3.05 9.44 4.43
N GLY A 262 -2.22 9.72 3.43
CA GLY A 262 -1.82 11.09 3.13
C GLY A 262 -3.00 11.96 2.69
N TYR A 263 -3.95 11.40 1.94
CA TYR A 263 -5.17 12.12 1.53
C TYR A 263 -6.04 12.49 2.74
N ILE A 264 -6.30 11.54 3.65
CA ILE A 264 -7.01 11.78 4.92
C ILE A 264 -6.29 12.86 5.75
N HIS A 265 -4.96 12.79 5.82
CA HIS A 265 -4.18 13.77 6.58
C HIS A 265 -4.23 15.17 5.97
N ALA A 266 -4.18 15.27 4.64
CA ALA A 266 -4.33 16.53 3.92
C ALA A 266 -5.74 17.12 4.05
N LEU A 267 -6.78 16.29 4.16
CA LEU A 267 -8.16 16.71 4.44
C LEU A 267 -8.36 17.23 5.88
N GLU A 268 -7.34 17.16 6.73
CA GLU A 268 -7.38 17.61 8.13
C GLU A 268 -8.45 16.92 8.96
N ILE A 269 -8.72 15.65 8.66
CA ILE A 269 -9.64 14.83 9.46
C ILE A 269 -8.96 14.54 10.80
N GLU A 270 -9.33 15.29 11.83
CA GLU A 270 -8.77 15.17 13.19
C GLU A 270 -9.17 13.87 13.89
N THR A 271 -10.39 13.38 13.62
CA THR A 271 -10.95 12.19 14.24
C THR A 271 -11.45 11.23 13.17
N ILE A 272 -10.88 10.02 13.17
CA ILE A 272 -11.34 8.94 12.30
C ILE A 272 -12.49 8.23 13.01
N ASP A 273 -13.67 8.29 12.39
CA ASP A 273 -14.84 7.56 12.88
C ASP A 273 -14.64 6.04 12.79
N GLU A 274 -15.43 5.31 13.57
CA GLU A 274 -15.36 3.84 13.64
C GLU A 274 -15.65 3.17 12.28
N SER A 275 -16.44 3.79 11.40
CA SER A 275 -16.70 3.27 10.05
C SER A 275 -15.43 3.24 9.21
N LEU A 276 -14.75 4.38 9.15
CA LEU A 276 -13.52 4.52 8.38
C LEU A 276 -12.41 3.69 9.01
N ARG A 277 -12.34 3.64 10.35
CA ARG A 277 -11.41 2.76 11.08
C ARG A 277 -11.57 1.30 10.64
N TYR A 278 -12.78 0.74 10.73
CA TYR A 278 -13.01 -0.65 10.38
C TYR A 278 -12.74 -0.93 8.90
N ALA A 279 -13.10 -0.01 8.00
CA ALA A 279 -12.81 -0.14 6.57
C ALA A 279 -11.30 -0.19 6.28
N ILE A 280 -10.51 0.64 6.96
CA ILE A 280 -9.03 0.65 6.85
C ILE A 280 -8.44 -0.67 7.39
N VAL A 281 -8.89 -1.09 8.56
CA VAL A 281 -8.36 -2.30 9.23
C VAL A 281 -8.69 -3.56 8.43
N GLU A 282 -9.92 -3.70 7.94
CA GLU A 282 -10.34 -4.78 7.06
C GLU A 282 -9.46 -4.84 5.80
N GLU A 283 -9.23 -3.69 5.16
CA GLU A 283 -8.41 -3.61 3.94
C GLU A 283 -6.93 -3.93 4.19
N LEU A 284 -6.39 -3.57 5.37
CA LEU A 284 -5.05 -3.96 5.79
C LEU A 284 -4.91 -5.48 5.91
N TYR A 285 -5.86 -6.14 6.60
CA TYR A 285 -5.88 -7.60 6.67
C TYR A 285 -6.05 -8.22 5.28
N ARG A 286 -6.98 -7.72 4.48
CA ARG A 286 -7.22 -8.23 3.13
C ARG A 286 -5.96 -8.20 2.26
N ARG A 287 -5.24 -7.07 2.21
CA ARG A 287 -4.00 -6.96 1.42
C ARG A 287 -2.91 -7.88 1.94
N HIS A 288 -2.84 -8.10 3.25
CA HIS A 288 -1.89 -9.02 3.85
C HIS A 288 -2.21 -10.49 3.52
N PHE A 289 -3.46 -10.90 3.67
CA PHE A 289 -3.90 -12.27 3.36
C PHE A 289 -3.78 -12.55 1.86
N SER A 290 -4.09 -11.56 1.02
CA SER A 290 -3.85 -11.63 -0.43
C SER A 290 -2.40 -11.91 -0.78
N TYR A 291 -1.46 -11.38 0.02
CA TYR A 291 -0.03 -11.62 -0.16
C TYR A 291 0.40 -13.00 0.36
N ILE A 292 -0.01 -13.37 1.57
CA ILE A 292 0.37 -14.65 2.20
C ILE A 292 -0.19 -15.84 1.42
N TYR A 293 -1.48 -15.80 1.09
CA TYR A 293 -2.19 -16.92 0.48
C TYR A 293 -2.16 -16.89 -1.05
N HIS A 294 -1.33 -16.02 -1.64
CA HIS A 294 -1.18 -15.96 -3.09
C HIS A 294 -0.65 -17.28 -3.63
N GLY A 295 -1.47 -18.00 -4.40
CA GLY A 295 -1.10 -19.31 -4.97
C GLY A 295 -1.21 -20.49 -3.99
N THR A 296 -1.74 -20.28 -2.79
CA THR A 296 -2.11 -21.37 -1.87
C THR A 296 -3.32 -22.13 -2.40
N SER A 297 -3.41 -23.44 -2.12
CA SER A 297 -4.55 -24.26 -2.52
C SER A 297 -5.84 -23.86 -1.80
N GLU A 298 -6.96 -23.95 -2.52
CA GLU A 298 -8.29 -23.63 -1.97
C GLU A 298 -8.66 -24.49 -0.75
N ASN A 299 -8.14 -25.73 -0.66
CA ASN A 299 -8.37 -26.60 0.48
C ASN A 299 -7.81 -26.04 1.79
N VAL A 300 -6.61 -25.46 1.77
CA VAL A 300 -5.98 -24.87 2.97
C VAL A 300 -6.78 -23.65 3.43
N ILE A 301 -7.24 -22.84 2.47
CA ILE A 301 -8.09 -21.68 2.74
C ILE A 301 -9.43 -22.13 3.32
N SER A 302 -10.03 -23.17 2.73
CA SER A 302 -11.30 -23.77 3.18
C SER A 302 -11.18 -24.34 4.60
N GLU A 303 -10.06 -24.96 4.96
CA GLU A 303 -9.80 -25.43 6.31
C GLU A 303 -9.76 -24.28 7.33
N HIS A 304 -9.10 -23.16 6.97
CA HIS A 304 -9.10 -21.96 7.82
C HIS A 304 -10.51 -21.39 7.98
N VAL A 305 -11.28 -21.26 6.90
CA VAL A 305 -12.67 -20.77 6.93
C VAL A 305 -13.54 -21.71 7.76
N GLN A 306 -13.43 -23.03 7.57
CA GLN A 306 -14.15 -24.03 8.35
C GLN A 306 -13.84 -23.90 9.85
N THR A 307 -12.56 -23.77 10.21
CA THR A 307 -12.15 -23.60 11.61
C THR A 307 -12.70 -22.29 12.20
N LEU A 308 -12.77 -21.22 11.40
CA LEU A 308 -13.37 -19.96 11.83
C LEU A 308 -14.90 -20.04 11.95
N LEU A 309 -15.59 -20.88 11.17
CA LEU A 309 -17.05 -21.03 11.21
C LEU A 309 -17.53 -21.96 12.33
N TYR A 310 -16.86 -23.09 12.51
CA TYR A 310 -17.32 -24.14 13.42
C TYR A 310 -16.40 -24.31 14.62
N GLY A 311 -15.15 -23.83 14.60
CA GLY A 311 -14.14 -24.37 15.50
C GLY A 311 -13.86 -25.84 15.15
N LYS A 312 -12.66 -26.34 15.46
CA LYS A 312 -12.33 -27.74 15.14
C LYS A 312 -13.28 -28.67 15.92
N ASP A 313 -13.91 -29.62 15.22
CA ASP A 313 -14.75 -30.66 15.84
C ASP A 313 -13.84 -31.58 16.68
N ASP A 314 -14.12 -31.70 17.98
CA ASP A 314 -13.38 -32.55 18.94
C ASP A 314 -13.75 -34.03 18.84
N ASP A 315 -14.25 -34.50 17.70
CA ASP A 315 -14.57 -35.93 17.60
C ASP A 315 -13.30 -36.82 17.69
N ASP A 316 -12.09 -36.23 17.62
CA ASP A 316 -10.81 -36.91 17.93
C ASP A 316 -10.41 -36.87 19.42
N ASP A 317 -10.93 -35.95 20.25
CA ASP A 317 -10.55 -35.85 21.68
C ASP A 317 -11.26 -36.89 22.57
N LYS A 318 -12.14 -37.72 22.00
CA LYS A 318 -12.74 -38.84 22.73
C LYS A 318 -11.89 -40.12 22.74
N HIS A 319 -10.71 -40.13 22.09
CA HIS A 319 -9.86 -41.33 22.06
C HIS A 319 -8.43 -41.21 22.59
N GLU A 320 -7.91 -40.03 22.94
CA GLU A 320 -6.55 -39.92 23.50
C GLU A 320 -6.55 -39.79 25.04
N ASN A 321 -6.76 -40.92 25.70
CA ASN A 321 -6.17 -41.13 27.02
C ASN A 321 -4.73 -41.65 26.83
N ASN A 322 -3.78 -40.84 27.29
CA ASN A 322 -2.39 -41.18 27.60
C ASN A 322 -1.50 -41.65 26.44
N GLU A 323 -0.76 -40.71 25.84
CA GLU A 323 0.69 -40.84 25.77
C GLU A 323 1.36 -39.48 25.54
N THR A 324 2.19 -39.09 26.50
CA THR A 324 3.14 -37.97 26.42
C THR A 324 4.05 -38.10 25.21
N LYS A 325 4.12 -37.07 24.35
CA LYS A 325 5.39 -36.66 23.74
C LYS A 325 5.44 -35.22 23.22
N THR A 326 6.52 -34.61 23.67
CA THR A 326 7.19 -33.37 23.29
C THR A 326 7.53 -33.33 21.80
N GLU A 327 7.25 -32.22 21.13
CA GLU A 327 8.19 -31.26 20.52
C GLU A 327 7.47 -30.42 19.46
N VAL A 328 7.49 -29.11 19.68
CA VAL A 328 7.02 -28.10 18.74
C VAL A 328 8.22 -27.78 17.86
N ASP A 329 8.19 -28.20 16.59
CA ASP A 329 8.92 -27.50 15.55
C ASP A 329 8.42 -27.81 14.13
N GLU A 330 8.61 -26.81 13.27
CA GLU A 330 8.41 -26.74 11.81
C GLU A 330 7.02 -26.40 11.25
N LEU A 331 6.83 -25.07 11.12
CA LEU A 331 6.06 -24.39 10.07
C LEU A 331 6.20 -25.09 8.71
N CYS A 332 5.16 -25.82 8.30
CA CYS A 332 5.10 -26.47 7.00
C CYS A 332 4.79 -25.42 5.90
N TYR A 333 5.84 -24.81 5.35
CA TYR A 333 5.74 -24.10 4.07
C TYR A 333 5.56 -25.13 2.95
N VAL A 334 4.31 -25.35 2.53
CA VAL A 334 4.02 -26.14 1.32
C VAL A 334 4.42 -25.32 0.09
N LYS A 335 5.68 -25.46 -0.34
CA LYS A 335 6.11 -25.05 -1.69
C LYS A 335 5.54 -26.04 -2.69
N SER A 336 4.44 -25.70 -3.34
CA SER A 336 3.98 -26.43 -4.52
C SER A 336 4.94 -26.17 -5.69
N LYS A 337 5.79 -27.16 -5.98
CA LYS A 337 6.31 -27.51 -7.32
C LYS A 337 7.34 -28.61 -7.12
N ASN A 338 6.99 -29.86 -7.43
CA ASN A 338 7.95 -30.83 -7.93
C ASN A 338 7.25 -32.08 -8.48
N ASP A 339 7.02 -32.10 -9.80
CA ASP A 339 6.94 -33.34 -10.61
C ASP A 339 8.31 -34.07 -10.69
N LYS A 340 9.22 -33.82 -9.74
CA LYS A 340 10.59 -34.34 -9.72
C LYS A 340 10.92 -35.14 -8.45
N THR A 341 9.97 -35.30 -7.53
CA THR A 341 10.13 -36.20 -6.38
C THR A 341 9.78 -37.63 -6.77
N ASN A 342 10.31 -38.61 -6.02
CA ASN A 342 9.95 -40.03 -6.19
C ASN A 342 8.43 -40.24 -6.09
N ASP A 343 7.73 -39.44 -5.28
CA ASP A 343 6.26 -39.48 -5.17
C ASP A 343 5.55 -38.96 -6.43
N GLY A 344 6.12 -37.96 -7.12
CA GLY A 344 5.63 -37.50 -8.43
C GLY A 344 5.79 -38.57 -9.51
N HIS A 345 6.90 -39.30 -9.50
CA HIS A 345 7.12 -40.44 -10.40
C HIS A 345 6.20 -41.63 -10.07
N PHE A 346 5.96 -41.92 -8.79
CA PHE A 346 4.99 -42.93 -8.37
C PHE A 346 3.57 -42.57 -8.79
N ALA A 347 3.16 -41.30 -8.63
CA ALA A 347 1.84 -40.83 -9.06
C ALA A 347 1.66 -40.92 -10.59
N GLN A 348 2.68 -40.59 -11.38
CA GLN A 348 2.64 -40.78 -12.84
C GLN A 348 2.58 -42.27 -13.22
N HIS A 349 3.35 -43.13 -12.56
CA HIS A 349 3.32 -44.56 -12.78
C HIS A 349 1.95 -45.16 -12.42
N ALA A 350 1.38 -44.78 -11.28
CA ALA A 350 0.05 -45.21 -10.84
C ALA A 350 -1.04 -44.79 -11.85
N ARG A 351 -1.01 -43.54 -12.34
CA ARG A 351 -1.94 -43.07 -13.38
C ARG A 351 -1.76 -43.82 -14.70
N ALA A 352 -0.52 -44.15 -15.08
CA ALA A 352 -0.23 -44.91 -16.30
C ALA A 352 -0.69 -46.38 -16.20
N VAL A 353 -0.56 -46.99 -15.02
CA VAL A 353 -1.06 -48.35 -14.73
C VAL A 353 -2.59 -48.38 -14.73
N LEU A 354 -3.23 -47.39 -14.12
CA LEU A 354 -4.69 -47.26 -14.13
C LEU A 354 -5.23 -47.07 -15.55
N LYS A 355 -4.57 -46.25 -16.38
CA LYS A 355 -4.92 -46.08 -17.80
C LYS A 355 -4.72 -47.35 -18.64
N LYS A 356 -3.76 -48.20 -18.27
CA LYS A 356 -3.52 -49.49 -18.97
C LYS A 356 -4.53 -50.57 -18.60
N ASN A 357 -5.15 -50.45 -17.42
CA ASN A 357 -6.14 -51.41 -16.92
C ASN A 357 -7.60 -51.04 -17.30
N GLU A 358 -7.81 -49.98 -18.09
CA GLU A 358 -9.12 -49.66 -18.71
C GLU A 358 -9.45 -50.60 -19.90
N ILE A 359 -9.23 -51.91 -19.75
CA ILE A 359 -9.79 -52.92 -20.66
C ILE A 359 -10.91 -53.65 -19.91
N ASN A 360 -12.10 -53.11 -20.08
CA ASN A 360 -13.39 -53.81 -20.16
C ASN A 360 -13.57 -55.09 -19.33
N HIS A 361 -14.01 -54.91 -18.09
CA HIS A 361 -15.10 -55.72 -17.58
C HIS A 361 -16.32 -54.82 -17.40
N LYS A 362 -17.42 -55.18 -18.07
CA LYS A 362 -18.76 -54.64 -17.81
C LYS A 362 -19.14 -55.00 -16.37
N ILE A 363 -18.66 -54.21 -15.42
CA ILE A 363 -19.27 -54.15 -14.09
C ILE A 363 -20.64 -53.50 -14.35
N PRO A 364 -21.75 -54.15 -13.95
CA PRO A 364 -23.04 -53.49 -13.92
C PRO A 364 -22.87 -52.22 -13.08
N THR A 365 -22.88 -51.07 -13.73
CA THR A 365 -23.03 -49.78 -13.05
C THR A 365 -24.50 -49.66 -12.71
N GLU A 366 -24.98 -50.51 -11.79
CA GLU A 366 -26.11 -50.10 -10.98
C GLU A 366 -25.65 -48.82 -10.30
N LYS A 367 -26.24 -47.69 -10.70
CA LYS A 367 -26.12 -46.45 -9.94
C LYS A 367 -26.74 -46.75 -8.58
N ILE A 368 -25.91 -47.18 -7.64
CA ILE A 368 -26.28 -47.21 -6.24
C ILE A 368 -26.30 -45.74 -5.84
N ASP A 369 -27.47 -45.10 -5.94
CA ASP A 369 -27.72 -43.78 -5.37
C ASP A 369 -27.71 -43.96 -3.84
N ILE A 370 -26.51 -43.97 -3.26
CA ILE A 370 -26.36 -43.91 -1.81
C ILE A 370 -26.60 -42.46 -1.41
N GLN A 371 -27.84 -42.16 -1.03
CA GLN A 371 -28.16 -40.89 -0.39
C GLN A 371 -27.53 -40.88 1.01
N TYR A 372 -26.35 -40.27 1.12
CA TYR A 372 -25.79 -39.91 2.41
C TYR A 372 -26.44 -38.60 2.84
N GLU A 373 -27.30 -38.64 3.85
CA GLU A 373 -27.71 -37.43 4.56
C GLU A 373 -26.52 -36.92 5.37
N ILE A 374 -25.84 -35.89 4.86
CA ILE A 374 -24.78 -35.22 5.61
C ILE A 374 -25.46 -34.25 6.60
N PRO A 375 -25.31 -34.42 7.92
CA PRO A 375 -25.97 -33.56 8.89
C PRO A 375 -25.55 -32.10 8.73
N GLU A 376 -26.53 -31.20 8.80
CA GLU A 376 -26.32 -29.74 8.79
C GLU A 376 -25.46 -29.33 10.00
N ARG A 377 -24.42 -28.55 9.76
CA ARG A 377 -23.56 -28.01 10.82
C ARG A 377 -24.06 -26.63 11.19
N GLN A 378 -24.19 -26.34 12.49
CA GLN A 378 -24.53 -24.99 12.92
C GLN A 378 -23.28 -24.13 13.05
N ILE A 379 -23.39 -22.84 12.70
CA ILE A 379 -22.31 -21.87 12.94
C ILE A 379 -22.12 -21.74 14.44
N ASN A 380 -20.90 -22.00 14.91
CA ASN A 380 -20.61 -21.92 16.33
C ASN A 380 -20.53 -20.47 16.80
N THR A 381 -21.03 -20.21 18.02
CA THR A 381 -20.80 -18.96 18.73
C THR A 381 -19.31 -18.76 18.99
N MET A 382 -18.90 -17.52 19.26
CA MET A 382 -17.50 -17.23 19.59
C MET A 382 -17.02 -18.11 20.75
N ASN A 383 -15.88 -18.79 20.56
CA ASN A 383 -15.29 -19.69 21.56
C ASN A 383 -13.76 -19.61 21.54
N ASN A 384 -13.10 -20.26 22.51
CA ASN A 384 -11.65 -20.20 22.67
C ASN A 384 -10.89 -20.73 21.44
N LYS A 385 -11.41 -21.74 20.73
CA LYS A 385 -10.75 -22.30 19.55
C LYS A 385 -10.77 -21.33 18.38
N ILE A 386 -11.91 -20.69 18.14
CA ILE A 386 -12.04 -19.66 17.10
C ILE A 386 -11.06 -18.52 17.42
N ARG A 387 -11.01 -18.06 18.67
CA ARG A 387 -10.05 -17.04 19.13
C ARG A 387 -8.60 -17.45 18.90
N SER A 388 -8.23 -18.67 19.29
CA SER A 388 -6.88 -19.21 19.07
C SER A 388 -6.54 -19.24 17.57
N LYS A 389 -7.48 -19.64 16.72
CA LYS A 389 -7.27 -19.64 15.26
C LYS A 389 -7.11 -18.22 14.70
N MET A 390 -7.87 -17.25 15.20
CA MET A 390 -7.71 -15.85 14.81
C MET A 390 -6.32 -15.33 15.19
N VAL A 391 -5.85 -15.65 16.39
CA VAL A 391 -4.49 -15.28 16.85
C VAL A 391 -3.41 -15.95 15.98
N GLU A 392 -3.59 -17.24 15.65
CA GLU A 392 -2.69 -17.97 14.75
C GLU A 392 -2.60 -17.30 13.37
N LEU A 393 -3.73 -17.00 12.74
CA LEU A 393 -3.79 -16.34 11.43
C LEU A 393 -3.17 -14.94 11.46
N LEU A 394 -3.32 -14.23 12.57
CA LEU A 394 -2.78 -12.89 12.76
C LEU A 394 -1.32 -12.87 13.23
N SER A 395 -0.74 -14.00 13.60
CA SER A 395 0.66 -14.07 14.07
C SER A 395 1.67 -13.64 13.01
N GLY A 396 1.37 -13.86 11.73
CA GLY A 396 2.17 -13.39 10.59
C GLY A 396 1.90 -11.93 10.20
N PHE A 397 0.86 -11.31 10.75
CA PHE A 397 0.47 -9.95 10.41
C PHE A 397 1.29 -8.94 11.22
N SER A 398 2.05 -8.11 10.51
CA SER A 398 2.86 -7.05 11.10
C SER A 398 2.32 -5.68 10.72
N ILE A 399 1.89 -4.92 11.73
CA ILE A 399 1.49 -3.51 11.59
C ILE A 399 2.67 -2.55 11.58
N LYS A 400 3.85 -2.97 12.08
CA LYS A 400 5.07 -2.16 12.15
C LYS A 400 5.30 -1.26 10.92
N PRO A 401 5.05 -1.75 9.71
CA PRO A 401 5.36 -0.96 8.53
C PRO A 401 4.38 0.14 8.16
N VAL A 402 3.22 0.18 8.81
CA VAL A 402 2.22 1.26 8.71
C VAL A 402 1.95 1.87 10.09
N GLN A 403 2.67 1.42 11.12
CA GLN A 403 2.34 1.72 12.52
C GLN A 403 2.31 3.22 12.78
N HIS A 404 3.36 3.93 12.36
CA HIS A 404 3.50 5.35 12.64
C HIS A 404 2.41 6.19 11.97
N VAL A 405 1.99 5.83 10.75
CA VAL A 405 0.89 6.53 10.09
C VAL A 405 -0.46 6.22 10.75
N LEU A 406 -0.69 4.98 11.21
CA LEU A 406 -1.89 4.65 11.98
C LEU A 406 -1.94 5.40 13.32
N ASP A 407 -0.82 5.46 14.04
CA ASP A 407 -0.71 6.18 15.32
C ASP A 407 -0.96 7.68 15.18
N ARG A 408 -0.48 8.30 14.09
CA ARG A 408 -0.72 9.71 13.77
C ARG A 408 -2.17 9.98 13.43
N LEU A 409 -2.82 9.05 12.74
CA LEU A 409 -4.24 9.14 12.39
C LEU A 409 -5.18 8.66 13.51
N GLY A 410 -4.66 8.19 14.64
CA GLY A 410 -5.45 7.66 15.75
C GLY A 410 -6.19 6.35 15.41
N ILE A 411 -5.70 5.61 14.41
CA ILE A 411 -6.32 4.35 13.96
C ILE A 411 -5.79 3.22 14.83
N ARG A 412 -6.66 2.67 15.69
CA ARG A 412 -6.37 1.46 16.47
C ARG A 412 -6.81 0.20 15.73
N MET A 413 -5.99 -0.84 15.82
CA MET A 413 -6.34 -2.18 15.34
C MET A 413 -7.47 -2.81 16.16
N MET A 414 -8.02 -3.94 15.69
CA MET A 414 -9.06 -4.68 16.42
C MET A 414 -8.50 -5.25 17.73
N ASP A 415 -9.25 -5.09 18.81
CA ASP A 415 -8.95 -5.67 20.12
C ASP A 415 -9.66 -7.02 20.27
N ILE A 416 -8.88 -8.10 20.26
CA ILE A 416 -9.39 -9.48 20.42
C ILE A 416 -10.00 -9.70 21.81
N SER A 417 -9.60 -8.92 22.81
CA SER A 417 -10.16 -9.02 24.17
C SER A 417 -11.58 -8.43 24.27
N ASN A 418 -11.95 -7.53 23.36
CA ASN A 418 -13.28 -6.98 23.26
C ASN A 418 -14.20 -7.93 22.46
N GLU A 419 -15.30 -8.38 23.07
CA GLU A 419 -16.21 -9.37 22.46
C GLU A 419 -16.75 -8.91 21.10
N HIS A 420 -17.22 -7.66 21.02
CA HIS A 420 -17.82 -7.12 19.81
C HIS A 420 -16.78 -6.99 18.69
N GLU A 421 -15.60 -6.43 18.99
CA GLU A 421 -14.52 -6.34 18.01
C GLU A 421 -14.00 -7.73 17.59
N CYS A 422 -14.01 -8.71 18.49
CA CYS A 422 -13.65 -10.09 18.17
C CYS A 422 -14.63 -10.72 17.15
N ILE A 423 -15.94 -10.51 17.31
CA ILE A 423 -16.97 -10.99 16.38
C ILE A 423 -16.80 -10.33 14.99
N LEU A 424 -16.57 -9.01 14.97
CA LEU A 424 -16.30 -8.29 13.72
C LEU A 424 -15.02 -8.81 13.06
N LEU A 425 -13.94 -8.98 13.81
CA LEU A 425 -12.66 -9.47 13.31
C LEU A 425 -12.79 -10.89 12.73
N ARG A 426 -13.54 -11.79 13.37
CA ARG A 426 -13.82 -13.13 12.83
C ARG A 426 -14.45 -13.03 11.43
N SER A 427 -15.44 -12.15 11.29
CA SER A 427 -16.15 -11.94 10.04
C SER A 427 -15.24 -11.31 8.97
N MET A 428 -14.39 -10.34 9.35
CA MET A 428 -13.36 -9.77 8.46
C MET A 428 -12.40 -10.85 7.95
N LEU A 429 -11.91 -11.72 8.84
CA LEU A 429 -10.97 -12.78 8.49
C LEU A 429 -11.60 -13.81 7.56
N VAL A 430 -12.84 -14.24 7.83
CA VAL A 430 -13.59 -15.14 6.94
C VAL A 430 -13.74 -14.52 5.55
N GLN A 431 -14.14 -13.25 5.47
CA GLN A 431 -14.32 -12.56 4.20
C GLN A 431 -12.99 -12.36 3.45
N CYS A 432 -11.92 -12.00 4.16
CA CYS A 432 -10.58 -11.86 3.57
C CYS A 432 -10.02 -13.18 3.05
N LEU A 433 -10.31 -14.30 3.71
CA LEU A 433 -9.92 -15.64 3.25
C LEU A 433 -10.75 -16.09 2.05
N ARG A 434 -12.07 -15.89 2.05
CA ARG A 434 -12.95 -16.19 0.89
C ARG A 434 -12.54 -15.41 -0.35
N PHE A 435 -12.20 -14.14 -0.16
CA PHE A 435 -11.87 -13.21 -1.25
C PHE A 435 -10.42 -12.72 -1.14
N TYR A 436 -9.47 -13.65 -1.05
CA TYR A 436 -8.06 -13.31 -0.87
C TYR A 436 -7.41 -12.76 -2.16
N SER A 437 -7.95 -13.03 -3.35
CA SER A 437 -7.38 -12.53 -4.62
C SER A 437 -8.15 -11.30 -5.12
N ASN A 438 -7.48 -10.41 -5.85
CA ASN A 438 -8.18 -9.25 -6.44
C ASN A 438 -9.26 -9.70 -7.44
N GLU A 439 -9.04 -10.81 -8.15
CA GLU A 439 -10.00 -11.38 -9.09
C GLU A 439 -11.24 -11.90 -8.36
N SER A 440 -11.07 -12.65 -7.27
CA SER A 440 -12.20 -13.16 -6.49
C SER A 440 -12.98 -12.04 -5.82
N ILE A 441 -12.33 -10.97 -5.35
CA ILE A 441 -13.01 -9.78 -4.84
C ILE A 441 -13.82 -9.09 -5.93
N ASN A 442 -13.23 -8.85 -7.10
CA ASN A 442 -13.94 -8.19 -8.19
C ASN A 442 -15.17 -8.99 -8.61
N GLY A 443 -15.05 -10.32 -8.69
CA GLY A 443 -16.18 -11.22 -8.92
C GLY A 443 -17.24 -11.13 -7.81
N ALA A 444 -16.82 -11.21 -6.54
CA ALA A 444 -17.72 -11.13 -5.40
C ALA A 444 -18.47 -9.80 -5.30
N VAL A 445 -17.77 -8.71 -5.59
CA VAL A 445 -18.35 -7.37 -5.67
C VAL A 445 -19.41 -7.29 -6.78
N LEU A 446 -19.08 -7.78 -7.99
CA LEU A 446 -20.02 -7.78 -9.12
C LEU A 446 -21.27 -8.61 -8.82
N ASN A 447 -21.08 -9.73 -8.11
CA ASN A 447 -22.14 -10.63 -7.68
C ASN A 447 -22.85 -10.19 -6.37
N LYS A 448 -22.44 -9.05 -5.78
CA LYS A 448 -22.95 -8.54 -4.49
C LYS A 448 -22.84 -9.54 -3.32
N THR A 449 -21.80 -10.37 -3.33
CA THR A 449 -21.48 -11.33 -2.26
C THR A 449 -20.36 -10.84 -1.35
N PHE A 450 -19.81 -9.65 -1.61
CA PHE A 450 -18.91 -8.95 -0.69
C PHE A 450 -19.68 -7.90 0.11
N PHE A 451 -19.89 -8.18 1.40
CA PHE A 451 -20.63 -7.37 2.35
C PHE A 451 -19.76 -6.39 3.15
N ASN A 452 -20.38 -5.42 3.81
CA ASN A 452 -19.70 -4.52 4.74
C ASN A 452 -19.69 -5.16 6.13
N VAL A 453 -18.53 -5.66 6.58
CA VAL A 453 -18.44 -6.41 7.84
C VAL A 453 -19.01 -5.66 9.04
N ARG A 454 -18.88 -4.33 9.07
CA ARG A 454 -19.40 -3.53 10.19
C ARG A 454 -20.92 -3.72 10.36
N THR A 455 -21.67 -3.65 9.25
CA THR A 455 -23.14 -3.72 9.27
C THR A 455 -23.65 -5.14 9.08
N ASP A 456 -22.89 -5.99 8.38
CA ASP A 456 -23.35 -7.27 7.84
C ASP A 456 -22.55 -8.47 8.37
N HIS A 457 -21.84 -8.34 9.50
CA HIS A 457 -20.95 -9.38 10.04
C HIS A 457 -21.62 -10.77 10.18
N GLU A 458 -22.85 -10.83 10.68
CA GLU A 458 -23.58 -12.11 10.78
C GLU A 458 -23.86 -12.71 9.40
N HIS A 459 -24.29 -11.88 8.46
CA HIS A 459 -24.59 -12.30 7.09
C HIS A 459 -23.33 -12.80 6.36
N VAL A 460 -22.17 -12.19 6.61
CA VAL A 460 -20.87 -12.69 6.10
C VAL A 460 -20.63 -14.14 6.52
N LEU A 461 -20.90 -14.47 7.79
CA LEU A 461 -20.71 -15.82 8.32
C LEU A 461 -21.77 -16.79 7.78
N THR A 462 -23.03 -16.38 7.68
CA THR A 462 -24.12 -17.19 7.12
C THR A 462 -23.84 -17.56 5.67
N VAL A 463 -23.51 -16.60 4.81
CA VAL A 463 -23.22 -16.87 3.39
C VAL A 463 -21.97 -17.74 3.25
N ALA A 464 -20.95 -17.53 4.09
CA ALA A 464 -19.76 -18.38 4.08
C ALA A 464 -20.08 -19.84 4.45
N HIS A 465 -20.97 -20.03 5.43
CA HIS A 465 -21.46 -21.36 5.83
C HIS A 465 -22.25 -22.04 4.70
N GLU A 466 -23.20 -21.33 4.09
CA GLU A 466 -24.00 -21.85 2.98
C GLU A 466 -23.14 -22.28 1.78
N GLU A 467 -22.15 -21.47 1.40
CA GLU A 467 -21.20 -21.83 0.34
C GLU A 467 -20.36 -23.06 0.70
N PHE A 468 -19.90 -23.14 1.96
CA PHE A 468 -19.10 -24.26 2.44
C PHE A 468 -19.91 -25.57 2.42
N ASP A 469 -21.15 -25.54 2.90
CA ASP A 469 -22.03 -26.70 2.94
C ASP A 469 -22.47 -27.14 1.54
N ALA A 470 -22.75 -26.21 0.63
CA ALA A 470 -23.03 -26.52 -0.77
C ALA A 470 -21.84 -27.22 -1.45
N ASN A 471 -20.61 -26.73 -1.21
CA ASN A 471 -19.40 -27.37 -1.73
C ASN A 471 -19.19 -28.77 -1.14
N ARG A 472 -19.50 -28.97 0.14
CA ARG A 472 -19.42 -30.29 0.80
C ARG A 472 -20.42 -31.28 0.19
N GLN A 473 -21.65 -30.85 -0.08
CA GLN A 473 -22.68 -31.68 -0.71
C GLN A 473 -22.34 -32.06 -2.16
N ASN A 474 -21.64 -31.20 -2.90
CA ASN A 474 -21.23 -31.49 -4.28
C ASN A 474 -20.05 -32.48 -4.39
N LEU A 475 -19.34 -32.76 -3.30
CA LEU A 475 -18.20 -33.68 -3.27
C LEU A 475 -18.61 -35.14 -2.98
N THR A 476 -19.83 -35.36 -2.48
CA THR A 476 -20.45 -36.67 -2.26
C THR A 476 -21.31 -37.07 -3.44
#